data_AF-A0A1H9RGI2-F1
#
_entry.id   AF-A0A1H9RGI2-F1
#
_cell.length_a   1.000
_cell.length_b   1.000
_cell.length_c   1.000
_cell.angle_alpha   90.00
_cell.angle_beta   90.00
_cell.angle_gamma   90.00
#
_symmetry.space_group_name_H-M   'P 1'
#
loop_
_entity.id
_entity.type
_entity.pdbx_description
1 polymer ?
#
loop_
_entity_poly.entity_id
_entity_poly.type
_entity_poly.pdbx_seq_one_letter_code
_entity_poly.pdbx_strand_id
1 'polypeptide(L)'
;MHGGGGVATMAGFAERAHARVLLPTHPGFGGTPKPAGLTGVADLALAYAALLDRLGLTGITVVGNSFGGWVAAELALLASPRVGEVVIVDGIGVEVAPGRREGPLPRADPRALLARPGDVRVPVHVVWGESDRVVDPEYGKAFAAAIPASRFTVLPGTR
;
A
#
# COMPACT_ATOMS: atom_id res chain seq x y z
N MET A 1 3.04 -4.53 -4.60
CA MET A 1 3.03 -4.80 -3.15
C MET A 1 1.85 -5.69 -2.84
N HIS A 2 2.12 -6.89 -2.31
CA HIS A 2 1.07 -7.88 -2.11
C HIS A 2 0.30 -7.69 -0.81
N GLY A 3 -0.93 -8.22 -0.76
CA GLY A 3 -1.78 -8.24 0.43
C GLY A 3 -1.44 -9.39 1.40
N GLY A 4 -2.34 -9.68 2.33
CA GLY A 4 -2.16 -10.75 3.34
C GLY A 4 -2.00 -12.15 2.74
N GLY A 5 -2.50 -12.39 1.53
CA GLY A 5 -2.37 -13.66 0.81
C GLY A 5 -1.01 -13.89 0.12
N GLY A 6 -0.01 -13.03 0.33
CA GLY A 6 1.29 -13.16 -0.32
C GLY A 6 1.27 -12.75 -1.80
N VAL A 7 2.38 -13.00 -2.50
CA VAL A 7 2.61 -12.60 -3.90
C VAL A 7 1.49 -13.02 -4.87
N ALA A 8 0.78 -14.11 -4.58
CA ALA A 8 -0.34 -14.60 -5.39
C ALA A 8 -1.44 -13.55 -5.59
N THR A 9 -1.67 -12.68 -4.59
CA THR A 9 -2.67 -11.59 -4.67
C THR A 9 -2.41 -10.58 -5.80
N MET A 10 -1.18 -10.52 -6.31
CA MET A 10 -0.77 -9.58 -7.37
C MET A 10 -0.26 -10.29 -8.63
N ALA A 11 -0.21 -11.62 -8.66
CA ALA A 11 0.34 -12.38 -9.78
C ALA A 11 -0.44 -12.11 -11.09
N GLY A 12 -1.77 -12.17 -11.04
CA GLY A 12 -2.61 -11.90 -12.21
C GLY A 12 -2.49 -10.47 -12.75
N PHE A 13 -2.19 -9.49 -11.88
CA PHE A 13 -1.86 -8.12 -12.29
C PHE A 13 -0.49 -8.07 -12.97
N ALA A 14 0.52 -8.71 -12.37
CA ALA A 14 1.87 -8.75 -12.90
C ALA A 14 1.93 -9.36 -14.31
N GLU A 15 1.18 -10.43 -14.57
CA GLU A 15 1.09 -11.10 -15.87
C GLU A 15 0.45 -10.23 -16.97
N ARG A 16 -0.45 -9.32 -16.60
CA ARG A 16 -1.19 -8.45 -17.53
C ARG A 16 -0.55 -7.09 -17.72
N ALA A 17 0.46 -6.76 -16.92
CA ALA A 17 1.14 -5.48 -17.01
C ALA A 17 2.01 -5.40 -18.27
N HIS A 18 1.89 -4.32 -19.01
CA HIS A 18 2.74 -4.03 -20.18
C HIS A 18 4.05 -3.31 -19.78
N ALA A 19 4.64 -3.71 -18.65
CA ALA A 19 5.84 -3.11 -18.08
C ALA A 19 6.70 -4.17 -17.36
N ARG A 20 7.95 -3.83 -17.04
CA ARG A 20 8.77 -4.66 -16.17
C ARG A 20 8.19 -4.63 -14.75
N VAL A 21 7.70 -5.77 -14.28
CA VAL A 21 7.14 -5.90 -12.93
C VAL A 21 8.15 -6.52 -11.97
N LEU A 22 8.33 -5.87 -10.82
CA LEU A 22 9.01 -6.46 -9.67
C LEU A 22 7.94 -6.84 -8.64
N LEU A 23 7.88 -8.12 -8.28
CA LEU A 23 6.91 -8.65 -7.32
C LEU A 23 7.64 -9.18 -6.08
N PRO A 24 8.02 -8.32 -5.13
CA PRO A 24 8.76 -8.74 -3.95
C PRO A 24 7.84 -9.49 -2.97
N THR A 25 8.40 -10.48 -2.28
CA THR A 25 7.80 -11.06 -1.07
C THR A 25 8.18 -10.18 0.13
N HIS A 26 7.21 -9.75 0.94
CA HIS A 26 7.46 -9.00 2.18
C HIS A 26 8.24 -9.88 3.18
N PRO A 27 9.19 -9.33 3.97
CA PRO A 27 9.79 -10.06 5.09
C PRO A 27 8.74 -10.64 6.04
N GLY A 28 8.88 -11.91 6.40
CA GLY A 28 7.89 -12.65 7.20
C GLY A 28 6.79 -13.34 6.39
N PHE A 29 6.75 -13.16 5.07
CA PHE A 29 5.83 -13.86 4.17
C PHE A 29 6.57 -14.92 3.36
N GLY A 30 5.86 -15.97 2.94
CA GLY A 30 6.40 -16.99 2.04
C GLY A 30 7.66 -17.68 2.56
N GLY A 31 7.82 -17.81 3.89
CA GLY A 31 9.01 -18.38 4.51
C GLY A 31 10.22 -17.44 4.60
N THR A 32 10.10 -16.19 4.16
CA THR A 32 11.19 -15.21 4.31
C THR A 32 11.34 -14.80 5.79
N PRO A 33 12.57 -14.61 6.29
CA PRO A 33 12.78 -14.13 7.65
C PRO A 33 12.15 -12.75 7.88
N LYS A 34 11.56 -12.53 9.06
CA LYS A 34 11.16 -11.19 9.51
C LYS A 34 12.23 -10.63 10.46
N PRO A 35 12.98 -9.58 10.07
CA PRO A 35 13.96 -8.96 10.96
C PRO A 35 13.30 -8.44 12.23
N ALA A 36 13.99 -8.54 13.38
CA ALA A 36 13.45 -8.09 14.67
C ALA A 36 13.14 -6.57 14.69
N GLY A 37 13.92 -5.77 13.95
CA GLY A 37 13.70 -4.33 13.81
C GLY A 37 12.55 -3.94 12.88
N LEU A 38 11.89 -4.90 12.22
CA LEU A 38 10.71 -4.65 11.41
C LEU A 38 9.47 -4.82 12.29
N THR A 39 9.06 -3.71 12.90
CA THR A 39 8.01 -3.66 13.94
C THR A 39 6.67 -3.18 13.41
N GLY A 40 6.66 -2.45 12.29
CA GLY A 40 5.44 -1.98 11.64
C GLY A 40 5.55 -1.78 10.13
N VAL A 41 4.46 -1.29 9.53
CA VAL A 41 4.37 -1.02 8.08
C VAL A 41 5.26 0.13 7.67
N ALA A 42 5.42 1.12 8.53
CA ALA A 42 6.41 2.17 8.43
C ALA A 42 7.83 1.63 8.16
N ASP A 43 8.30 0.70 9.00
CA ASP A 43 9.62 0.08 8.86
C ASP A 43 9.73 -0.71 7.56
N LEU A 44 8.63 -1.39 7.17
CA LEU A 44 8.56 -2.11 5.91
C LEU A 44 8.67 -1.17 4.71
N ALA A 45 8.02 -0.01 4.73
CA ALA A 45 8.13 1.00 3.68
C ALA A 45 9.55 1.59 3.58
N LEU A 46 10.20 1.87 4.71
CA LEU A 46 11.61 2.28 4.75
C LEU A 46 12.54 1.20 4.18
N ALA A 47 12.30 -0.08 4.50
CA ALA A 47 13.06 -1.19 3.94
C ALA A 47 12.89 -1.29 2.41
N TYR A 48 11.68 -1.01 1.90
CA TYR A 48 11.45 -0.96 0.46
C TYR A 48 12.12 0.24 -0.20
N ALA A 49 12.07 1.42 0.39
CA ALA A 49 12.80 2.59 -0.13
C ALA A 49 14.30 2.29 -0.25
N ALA A 50 14.90 1.69 0.80
CA ALA A 50 16.31 1.26 0.78
C ALA A 50 16.59 0.17 -0.28
N LEU A 51 15.64 -0.73 -0.53
CA LEU A 51 15.77 -1.72 -1.61
C LEU A 51 15.78 -1.05 -2.99
N LEU A 52 14.90 -0.08 -3.23
CA LEU A 52 14.87 0.68 -4.48
C LEU A 52 16.20 1.40 -4.73
N ASP A 53 16.77 2.00 -3.69
CA ASP A 53 18.10 2.63 -3.76
C ASP A 53 19.19 1.63 -4.13
N ARG A 54 19.23 0.47 -3.48
CA ARG A 54 20.21 -0.59 -3.76
C ARG A 54 20.09 -1.15 -5.17
N LEU A 55 18.88 -1.23 -5.70
CA LEU A 55 18.63 -1.69 -7.06
C LEU A 55 18.83 -0.59 -8.12
N GLY A 56 19.10 0.65 -7.70
CA GLY A 56 19.26 1.79 -8.59
C GLY A 56 17.99 2.15 -9.37
N LEU A 57 16.82 1.83 -8.82
CA LEU A 57 15.53 2.04 -9.48
C LEU A 57 15.01 3.43 -9.16
N THR A 58 14.51 4.16 -10.17
CA THR A 58 13.96 5.51 -10.01
C THR A 58 12.77 5.73 -10.93
N GLY A 59 11.86 6.63 -10.54
CA GLY A 59 10.64 6.90 -11.31
C GLY A 59 9.70 5.70 -11.38
N ILE A 60 9.70 4.82 -10.37
CA ILE A 60 8.87 3.61 -10.40
C ILE A 60 7.42 3.90 -10.02
N THR A 61 6.49 3.15 -10.61
CA THR A 61 5.11 3.07 -10.14
C THR A 61 5.01 1.98 -9.07
N VAL A 62 4.54 2.34 -7.88
CA VAL A 62 4.25 1.38 -6.81
C VAL A 62 2.78 1.04 -6.83
N VAL A 63 2.44 -0.23 -7.06
CA VAL A 63 1.05 -0.71 -7.00
C VAL A 63 0.89 -1.60 -5.78
N GLY A 64 -0.06 -1.32 -4.89
CA GLY A 64 -0.28 -2.10 -3.67
C GLY A 64 -1.74 -2.51 -3.45
N ASN A 65 -1.97 -3.77 -3.09
CA ASN A 65 -3.31 -4.27 -2.74
C ASN A 65 -3.45 -4.61 -1.25
N SER A 66 -4.58 -4.27 -0.62
CA SER A 66 -4.88 -4.63 0.76
C SER A 66 -3.77 -4.16 1.72
N PHE A 67 -3.16 -5.07 2.48
CA PHE A 67 -1.98 -4.77 3.31
C PHE A 67 -0.85 -4.10 2.52
N GLY A 68 -0.61 -4.52 1.27
CA GLY A 68 0.35 -3.88 0.38
C GLY A 68 -0.06 -2.48 -0.05
N GLY A 69 -1.36 -2.15 0.01
CA GLY A 69 -1.87 -0.79 -0.18
C GLY A 69 -1.48 0.15 0.95
N TRP A 70 -1.42 -0.33 2.20
CA TRP A 70 -0.87 0.43 3.32
C TRP A 70 0.61 0.73 3.11
N VAL A 71 1.40 -0.30 2.76
CA VAL A 71 2.83 -0.12 2.45
C VAL A 71 3.04 0.90 1.33
N ALA A 72 2.18 0.86 0.30
CA ALA A 72 2.24 1.79 -0.82
C ALA A 72 1.89 3.23 -0.39
N ALA A 73 0.90 3.42 0.50
CA ALA A 73 0.61 4.73 1.09
C ALA A 73 1.80 5.29 1.86
N GLU A 74 2.44 4.48 2.71
CA GLU A 74 3.63 4.88 3.45
C GLU A 74 4.78 5.29 2.51
N LEU A 75 4.98 4.56 1.41
CA LEU A 75 5.98 4.93 0.38
C LEU A 75 5.66 6.26 -0.31
N ALA A 76 4.39 6.57 -0.56
CA ALA A 76 3.98 7.86 -1.13
C ALA A 76 4.32 9.03 -0.19
N LEU A 77 4.15 8.80 1.11
CA LEU A 77 4.37 9.79 2.17
C LEU A 77 5.82 9.95 2.61
N LEU A 78 6.61 8.88 2.50
CA LEU A 78 8.07 8.95 2.65
C LEU A 78 8.72 9.88 1.62
N ALA A 79 8.00 10.23 0.55
CA ALA A 79 8.46 11.14 -0.49
C ALA A 79 9.83 10.75 -1.09
N SER A 80 10.08 9.44 -1.18
CA SER A 80 11.31 8.93 -1.79
C SER A 80 11.40 9.39 -3.24
N PRO A 81 12.54 9.96 -3.69
CA PRO A 81 12.70 10.40 -5.08
C PRO A 81 12.68 9.23 -6.07
N ARG A 82 12.71 7.97 -5.59
CA ARG A 82 12.65 6.77 -6.41
C ARG A 82 11.23 6.43 -6.87
N VAL A 83 10.22 6.91 -6.15
CA VAL A 83 8.81 6.65 -6.45
C VAL A 83 8.29 7.78 -7.32
N GLY A 84 7.75 7.43 -8.50
CA GLY A 84 7.14 8.38 -9.43
C GLY A 84 5.63 8.48 -9.29
N GLU A 85 4.97 7.38 -8.93
CA GLU A 85 3.52 7.28 -8.81
C GLU A 85 3.13 6.14 -7.87
N VAL A 86 1.98 6.25 -7.22
CA VAL A 86 1.43 5.19 -6.36
C VAL A 86 -0.02 4.87 -6.75
N VAL A 87 -0.31 3.58 -6.90
CA VAL A 87 -1.66 3.04 -7.07
C VAL A 87 -2.00 2.13 -5.89
N ILE A 88 -3.12 2.39 -5.24
CA ILE A 88 -3.60 1.66 -4.06
C ILE A 88 -4.91 0.99 -4.43
N VAL A 89 -4.99 -0.32 -4.26
CA VAL A 89 -6.16 -1.14 -4.60
C VAL A 89 -6.71 -1.77 -3.31
N ASP A 90 -7.92 -1.38 -2.90
CA ASP A 90 -8.59 -1.95 -1.72
C ASP A 90 -7.68 -1.92 -0.46
N GLY A 91 -7.05 -0.78 -0.18
CA GLY A 91 -6.07 -0.63 0.91
C GLY A 91 -6.68 -0.83 2.31
N ILE A 92 -5.87 -1.24 3.29
CA ILE A 92 -6.32 -1.40 4.68
C ILE A 92 -5.38 -0.73 5.68
N GLY A 93 -5.73 -0.71 6.96
CA GLY A 93 -4.81 -0.45 8.07
C GLY A 93 -4.55 1.02 8.40
N VAL A 94 -4.95 1.95 7.52
CA VAL A 94 -4.92 3.39 7.83
C VAL A 94 -6.06 3.73 8.79
N GLU A 95 -5.76 4.44 9.87
CA GLU A 95 -6.78 4.99 10.76
C GLU A 95 -7.40 6.24 10.12
N VAL A 96 -8.65 6.13 9.68
CA VAL A 96 -9.36 7.16 8.91
C VAL A 96 -10.37 7.97 9.74
N ALA A 97 -10.63 7.53 10.98
CA ALA A 97 -11.35 8.26 12.02
C ALA A 97 -11.02 7.62 13.39
N PRO A 98 -11.10 8.37 14.52
CA PRO A 98 -10.87 7.81 15.85
C PRO A 98 -11.74 6.58 16.07
N GLY A 99 -11.12 5.41 16.19
CA GLY A 99 -11.81 4.14 16.46
C GLY A 99 -12.49 3.46 15.26
N ARG A 100 -12.52 4.05 14.04
CA ARG A 100 -12.96 3.32 12.83
C ARG A 100 -11.79 2.58 12.21
N ARG A 101 -11.74 1.27 12.47
CA ARG A 101 -10.78 0.32 11.89
C ARG A 101 -11.55 -0.82 11.25
N GLU A 102 -11.20 -1.19 10.03
CA GLU A 102 -11.79 -2.34 9.35
C GLU A 102 -10.68 -3.33 8.97
N GLY A 103 -10.82 -4.58 9.42
CA GLY A 103 -9.91 -5.70 9.12
C GLY A 103 -9.49 -6.55 10.35
N PRO A 104 -9.27 -7.87 10.20
CA PRO A 104 -8.97 -8.80 11.29
C PRO A 104 -7.49 -8.86 11.69
N LEU A 105 -6.68 -7.88 11.28
CA LEU A 105 -5.24 -7.93 11.54
C LEU A 105 -4.95 -7.81 13.05
N PRO A 106 -3.95 -8.56 13.57
CA PRO A 106 -3.53 -8.45 14.97
C PRO A 106 -3.17 -7.00 15.30
N ARG A 107 -3.17 -6.64 16.59
CA ARG A 107 -2.80 -5.31 17.13
C ARG A 107 -1.44 -4.82 16.60
N ALA A 108 -1.40 -4.36 15.35
CA ALA A 108 -0.35 -3.55 14.80
C ALA A 108 -0.56 -2.15 15.37
N ASP A 109 0.53 -1.57 15.86
CA ASP A 109 0.62 -0.27 16.53
C ASP A 109 -0.38 0.76 15.96
N PRO A 110 -1.25 1.36 16.78
CA PRO A 110 -2.18 2.40 16.35
C PRO A 110 -1.41 3.68 16.05
N ARG A 111 -0.81 3.79 14.86
CA ARG A 111 -0.17 5.03 14.44
C ARG A 111 -0.56 5.40 13.02
N ALA A 112 -0.91 6.68 12.91
CA ALA A 112 -1.08 7.40 11.67
C ALA A 112 0.07 7.08 10.71
N LEU A 113 -0.26 7.19 9.42
CA LEU A 113 0.67 7.36 8.32
C LEU A 113 1.97 8.10 8.77
N LEU A 114 3.14 7.58 8.37
CA LEU A 114 4.47 8.05 8.80
C LEU A 114 4.67 9.55 8.70
N ALA A 115 4.10 10.16 7.67
CA ALA A 115 4.21 11.59 7.40
C ALA A 115 2.84 12.26 7.50
N ARG A 116 2.86 13.56 7.81
CA ARG A 116 1.63 14.33 7.74
C ARG A 116 1.20 14.40 6.26
N PRO A 117 -0.12 14.44 6.00
CA PRO A 117 -0.69 14.54 4.66
C PRO A 117 0.06 15.50 3.68
N GLY A 118 0.67 16.58 4.18
CA GLY A 118 1.40 17.58 3.37
C GLY A 118 2.72 17.14 2.69
N ASP A 119 3.23 15.94 2.93
CA ASP A 119 4.51 15.48 2.38
C ASP A 119 4.38 14.64 1.08
N VAL A 120 3.16 14.40 0.58
CA VAL A 120 2.95 13.65 -0.67
C VAL A 120 3.42 14.50 -1.87
N ARG A 121 4.41 14.00 -2.61
CA ARG A 121 5.01 14.69 -3.78
C ARG A 121 4.70 14.03 -5.13
N VAL A 122 4.05 12.88 -5.10
CA VAL A 122 3.80 12.03 -6.26
C VAL A 122 2.29 11.86 -6.46
N PRO A 123 1.82 11.65 -7.71
CA PRO A 123 0.43 11.27 -7.94
C PRO A 123 0.08 9.99 -7.19
N VAL A 124 -1.09 9.99 -6.53
CA VAL A 124 -1.65 8.81 -5.86
C VAL A 124 -3.04 8.52 -6.42
N HIS A 125 -3.27 7.30 -6.88
CA HIS A 125 -4.59 6.82 -7.30
C HIS A 125 -5.06 5.69 -6.39
N VAL A 126 -6.13 5.96 -5.64
CA VAL A 126 -6.83 4.97 -4.83
C VAL A 126 -7.99 4.38 -5.66
N VAL A 127 -7.98 3.08 -5.80
CA VAL A 127 -8.94 2.27 -6.56
C VAL A 127 -9.62 1.32 -5.59
N TRP A 128 -10.95 1.21 -5.65
CA TRP A 128 -11.73 0.38 -4.75
C TRP A 128 -12.73 -0.48 -5.49
N GLY A 129 -12.87 -1.75 -5.12
CA GLY A 129 -13.94 -2.60 -5.60
C GLY A 129 -15.28 -2.22 -4.96
N GLU A 130 -16.32 -2.06 -5.78
CA GLU A 130 -17.69 -1.80 -5.29
C GLU A 130 -18.19 -2.89 -4.34
N SER A 131 -17.83 -4.14 -4.61
CA SER A 131 -18.27 -5.31 -3.83
C SER A 131 -17.32 -5.69 -2.67
N ASP A 132 -16.36 -4.84 -2.29
CA ASP A 132 -15.46 -5.15 -1.17
C ASP A 132 -16.26 -5.25 0.15
N ARG A 133 -16.16 -6.42 0.79
CA ARG A 133 -16.81 -6.75 2.07
C ARG A 133 -15.84 -6.86 3.22
N VAL A 134 -14.53 -6.71 2.96
CA VAL A 134 -13.49 -6.67 3.99
C VAL A 134 -13.38 -5.24 4.53
N VAL A 135 -13.33 -4.27 3.60
CA VAL A 135 -13.30 -2.83 3.91
C VAL A 135 -14.17 -2.09 2.89
N ASP A 136 -15.26 -1.47 3.36
CA ASP A 136 -16.27 -0.95 2.44
C ASP A 136 -15.77 0.26 1.62
N PRO A 137 -16.44 0.62 0.51
CA PRO A 137 -16.05 1.80 -0.27
C PRO A 137 -16.08 3.13 0.51
N GLU A 138 -16.81 3.22 1.62
CA GLU A 138 -16.79 4.40 2.49
C GLU A 138 -15.47 4.49 3.27
N TYR A 139 -14.93 3.35 3.72
CA TYR A 139 -13.56 3.27 4.22
C TYR A 139 -12.57 3.66 3.13
N GLY A 140 -12.75 3.18 1.90
CA GLY A 140 -11.90 3.56 0.77
C GLY A 140 -11.87 5.06 0.47
N LYS A 141 -13.02 5.73 0.53
CA LYS A 141 -13.11 7.20 0.41
C LYS A 141 -12.35 7.90 1.54
N ALA A 142 -12.52 7.43 2.77
CA ALA A 142 -11.85 8.00 3.93
C ALA A 142 -10.33 7.75 3.89
N PHE A 143 -9.91 6.58 3.40
CA PHE A 143 -8.52 6.24 3.13
C PHE A 143 -7.90 7.19 2.11
N ALA A 144 -8.59 7.43 0.99
CA ALA A 144 -8.14 8.38 -0.02
C ALA A 144 -8.06 9.81 0.53
N ALA A 145 -9.03 10.24 1.34
CA ALA A 145 -9.02 11.55 1.97
C ALA A 145 -7.84 11.76 2.94
N ALA A 146 -7.29 10.70 3.53
CA ALA A 146 -6.10 10.75 4.37
C ALA A 146 -4.80 11.01 3.58
N ILE A 147 -4.83 10.85 2.25
CA ILE A 147 -3.69 11.06 1.34
C ILE A 147 -4.02 12.25 0.44
N PRO A 148 -3.43 13.44 0.68
CA PRO A 148 -3.80 14.64 -0.06
C PRO A 148 -3.57 14.53 -1.55
N ALA A 149 -4.46 15.18 -2.29
CA ALA A 149 -4.48 15.19 -3.75
C ALA A 149 -4.57 13.81 -4.40
N SER A 150 -4.91 12.75 -3.65
CA SER A 150 -5.17 11.44 -4.25
C SER A 150 -6.45 11.47 -5.09
N ARG A 151 -6.43 10.74 -6.20
CA ARG A 151 -7.62 10.44 -6.99
C ARG A 151 -8.30 9.21 -6.39
N PHE A 152 -9.62 9.22 -6.21
CA PHE A 152 -10.38 8.04 -5.82
C PHE A 152 -11.22 7.52 -6.99
N THR A 153 -11.30 6.20 -7.15
CA THR A 153 -12.14 5.56 -8.18
C THR A 153 -12.73 4.26 -7.64
N VAL A 154 -14.03 4.09 -7.80
CA VAL A 154 -14.71 2.82 -7.55
C VAL A 154 -14.79 2.04 -8.85
N LEU A 155 -14.44 0.76 -8.82
CA LEU A 155 -14.61 -0.19 -9.90
C LEU A 155 -15.96 -0.91 -9.72
N PRO A 156 -16.92 -0.67 -10.63
CA PRO A 156 -18.23 -1.32 -10.54
C PRO A 156 -18.14 -2.79 -10.94
N GLY A 157 -19.04 -3.61 -10.39
CA GLY A 157 -19.19 -5.01 -10.81
C GLY A 157 -17.99 -5.92 -10.47
N THR A 158 -17.15 -5.53 -9.51
CA THR A 158 -16.13 -6.42 -8.94
C THR A 158 -16.80 -7.58 -8.20
N ARG A 159 -16.16 -8.75 -8.19
CA ARG A 159 -16.64 -9.98 -7.55
C ARG A 159 -15.54 -10.66 -6.77
#